data_AF-B9GAI7-F1
#
_entry.id   AF-B9GAI7-F1
#
_cell.length_a   1.000
_cell.length_b   1.000
_cell.length_c   1.000
_cell.angle_alpha   90.00
_cell.angle_beta   90.00
_cell.angle_gamma   90.00
#
_symmetry.space_group_name_H-M   'P 1'
#
loop_
_entity.id
_entity.type
_entity.pdbx_description
1 polymer ?
#
loop_
_entity_poly.entity_id
_entity_poly.type
_entity_poly.pdbx_seq_one_letter_code
_entity_poly.pdbx_strand_id
1 'polypeptide(L)'
;MVAGSYEYIDVVVAAAPDAAEATRYIVDVGFAGEFEVARPTEDYEAVRSALPEVLVARPDDVRKVVRAAASAARRSLKRRRLSVPPWRKRKFMIAKWLGPYRRTVNAVPTSAGTAIDGGSSLAVCRTVHGFEAPPLVMTTPTGLWG
;
A
#
# COMPACT_ATOMS: atom_id res chain seq x y z
N MET A 1 1.99 -17.35 -6.10
CA MET A 1 2.16 -16.09 -5.35
C MET A 1 3.46 -16.15 -4.57
N VAL A 2 4.38 -15.20 -4.77
CA VAL A 2 5.62 -15.11 -3.98
C VAL A 2 5.24 -14.63 -2.57
N ALA A 3 5.74 -15.31 -1.53
CA ALA A 3 5.53 -14.87 -0.15
C ALA A 3 5.99 -13.41 0.02
N GLY A 4 5.10 -12.54 0.52
CA GLY A 4 5.40 -11.12 0.74
C GLY A 4 5.08 -10.18 -0.43
N SER A 5 4.36 -10.64 -1.46
CA SER A 5 3.71 -9.76 -2.46
C SER A 5 2.38 -9.20 -1.95
N TYR A 6 2.01 -7.99 -2.39
CA TYR A 6 0.75 -7.33 -2.03
C TYR A 6 0.09 -6.78 -3.28
N GLU A 7 -1.23 -6.77 -3.40
CA GLU A 7 -1.90 -6.40 -4.65
C GLU A 7 -2.92 -5.31 -4.41
N TYR A 8 -2.93 -4.31 -5.29
CA TYR A 8 -3.87 -3.20 -5.26
C TYR A 8 -4.07 -2.65 -6.68
N ILE A 9 -5.22 -2.03 -6.91
CA ILE A 9 -5.59 -1.44 -8.19
C ILE A 9 -5.02 -0.02 -8.25
N ASP A 10 -4.35 0.32 -9.35
CA ASP A 10 -3.63 1.58 -9.51
C ASP A 10 -4.17 2.32 -10.73
N VAL A 11 -5.02 3.32 -10.47
CA VAL A 11 -5.73 4.08 -11.51
C VAL A 11 -4.96 5.35 -11.82
N VAL A 12 -4.66 5.56 -13.10
CA VAL A 12 -4.05 6.79 -13.59
C VAL A 12 -5.05 7.45 -14.53
N VAL A 13 -5.61 8.57 -14.08
CA VAL A 13 -6.53 9.39 -14.87
C VAL A 13 -5.67 10.38 -15.66
N ALA A 14 -5.81 10.35 -16.99
CA ALA A 14 -5.12 11.31 -17.85
C ALA A 14 -5.43 12.74 -17.41
N ALA A 15 -4.45 13.62 -17.55
CA ALA A 15 -4.65 15.03 -17.27
C ALA A 15 -5.75 15.58 -18.21
N ALA A 16 -6.63 16.42 -17.68
CA ALA A 16 -7.49 17.25 -18.50
C ALA A 16 -6.63 18.14 -19.42
N PRO A 17 -7.13 18.60 -20.58
CA PRO A 17 -6.34 19.39 -21.54
C PRO A 17 -5.70 20.66 -20.95
N ASP A 18 -6.18 21.11 -19.80
CA ASP A 18 -5.75 22.25 -19.00
C ASP A 18 -4.93 21.88 -17.73
N ALA A 19 -4.76 20.58 -17.44
CA ALA A 19 -4.03 20.10 -16.26
C ALA A 19 -2.61 19.62 -16.63
N ALA A 20 -1.64 19.98 -15.78
CA ALA A 20 -0.21 19.71 -16.02
C ALA A 20 0.19 18.24 -15.85
N GLU A 21 -0.51 17.46 -15.01
CA GLU A 21 -0.12 16.09 -14.67
C GLU A 21 -1.31 15.14 -14.50
N ALA A 22 -1.08 13.87 -14.83
CA ALA A 22 -2.06 12.80 -14.64
C ALA A 22 -2.32 12.56 -13.14
N THR A 23 -3.58 12.34 -12.77
CA THR A 23 -3.94 12.08 -11.37
C THR A 23 -3.89 10.58 -11.08
N ARG A 24 -3.20 10.20 -10.00
CA ARG A 24 -3.07 8.81 -9.54
C ARG A 24 -3.98 8.51 -8.35
N TYR A 25 -4.66 7.37 -8.39
CA TYR A 25 -5.44 6.82 -7.30
C TYR A 25 -5.03 5.36 -7.00
N ILE A 26 -5.03 5.03 -5.72
CA ILE A 26 -4.83 3.68 -5.21
C ILE A 26 -6.19 3.17 -4.74
N VAL A 27 -6.56 1.99 -5.23
CA VAL A 27 -7.78 1.28 -4.88
C VAL A 27 -7.45 -0.06 -4.25
N ASP A 28 -7.97 -0.30 -3.06
CA ASP A 28 -7.70 -1.50 -2.27
C ASP A 28 -8.99 -1.98 -1.61
N VAL A 29 -9.40 -3.20 -1.94
CA VAL A 29 -10.70 -3.79 -1.55
C VAL A 29 -10.68 -4.48 -0.18
N GLY A 30 -9.50 -4.59 0.46
CA GLY A 30 -9.34 -5.23 1.77
C GLY A 30 -8.56 -4.37 2.76
N PHE A 31 -8.68 -3.04 2.62
CA PHE A 31 -7.79 -2.10 3.29
C PHE A 31 -7.92 -2.15 4.82
N ALA A 32 -9.14 -2.22 5.36
CA ALA A 32 -9.36 -2.27 6.81
C ALA A 32 -8.80 -3.55 7.45
N GLY A 33 -8.84 -4.68 6.72
CA GLY A 33 -8.27 -5.97 7.16
C GLY A 33 -6.76 -5.90 7.44
N GLU A 34 -6.05 -5.03 6.71
CA GLU A 34 -4.62 -4.79 6.92
C GLU A 34 -4.30 -4.13 8.27
N PHE A 35 -5.32 -3.66 9.01
CA PHE A 35 -5.20 -3.04 10.33
C PHE A 35 -5.78 -3.92 11.46
N GLU A 36 -6.04 -5.20 11.20
CA GLU A 36 -6.41 -6.16 12.25
C GLU A 36 -5.28 -6.37 13.28
N VAL A 37 -5.52 -6.22 14.58
CA VAL A 37 -4.50 -6.55 15.60
C VAL A 37 -5.08 -7.47 16.66
N ALA A 38 -4.21 -8.28 17.28
CA ALA A 38 -4.61 -9.10 18.41
C ALA A 38 -4.94 -8.22 19.62
N ARG A 39 -6.08 -8.51 20.28
CA ARG A 39 -6.54 -7.85 21.51
C ARG A 39 -6.52 -6.32 21.40
N PRO A 40 -7.28 -5.73 20.46
CA PRO A 40 -7.30 -4.29 20.31
C PRO A 40 -7.74 -3.59 21.62
N THR A 41 -7.28 -2.36 21.82
CA THR A 41 -7.84 -1.45 22.82
C THR A 41 -9.07 -0.76 22.23
N GLU A 42 -10.03 -0.35 23.04
CA GLU A 42 -11.24 0.38 22.59
C GLU A 42 -10.87 1.62 21.74
N ASP A 43 -9.89 2.42 22.18
CA ASP A 43 -9.35 3.56 21.42
C ASP A 43 -8.89 3.18 19.99
N TYR A 44 -8.40 1.95 19.81
CA TYR A 44 -7.93 1.46 18.52
C TYR A 44 -9.06 0.85 17.69
N GLU A 45 -10.03 0.21 18.31
CA GLU A 45 -11.23 -0.27 17.63
C GLU A 45 -11.98 0.89 16.97
N ALA A 46 -12.11 2.04 17.65
CA ALA A 46 -12.69 3.25 17.08
C ALA A 46 -11.93 3.77 15.85
N VAL A 47 -10.60 3.68 15.86
CA VAL A 47 -9.78 4.04 14.69
C VAL A 47 -9.97 3.02 13.56
N ARG A 48 -9.98 1.72 13.88
CA ARG A 48 -10.15 0.65 12.89
C ARG A 48 -11.54 0.70 12.24
N SER A 49 -12.60 0.91 13.01
CA SER A 49 -13.97 0.97 12.50
C SER A 49 -14.23 2.19 11.61
N ALA A 50 -13.43 3.25 11.74
CA ALA A 50 -13.46 4.41 10.86
C ALA A 50 -12.67 4.20 9.55
N LEU A 51 -11.91 3.11 9.41
CA LEU A 51 -11.20 2.83 8.16
C LEU A 51 -12.17 2.27 7.11
N PRO A 52 -12.04 2.69 5.85
CA PRO A 52 -12.86 2.12 4.79
C PRO A 52 -12.42 0.68 4.50
N GLU A 53 -13.38 -0.22 4.30
CA GLU A 53 -13.12 -1.57 3.79
C GLU A 53 -12.51 -1.51 2.38
N VAL A 54 -13.07 -0.64 1.53
CA VAL A 54 -12.55 -0.32 0.19
C VAL A 54 -11.95 1.08 0.20
N LEU A 55 -10.63 1.19 0.14
CA LEU A 55 -9.94 2.48 0.04
C LEU A 55 -9.88 2.92 -1.41
N VAL A 56 -10.22 4.18 -1.68
CA VAL A 56 -9.96 4.88 -2.95
C VAL A 56 -9.33 6.22 -2.62
N ALA A 57 -8.02 6.37 -2.79
CA ALA A 57 -7.31 7.56 -2.33
C ALA A 57 -6.06 7.88 -3.15
N ARG A 58 -5.66 9.15 -3.12
CA ARG A 58 -4.37 9.57 -3.70
C ARG A 58 -3.21 9.02 -2.85
N PRO A 59 -2.03 8.77 -3.44
CA PRO A 59 -0.87 8.23 -2.73
C PRO A 59 -0.52 8.96 -1.42
N ASP A 60 -0.64 10.29 -1.39
CA ASP A 60 -0.37 11.07 -0.18
C ASP A 60 -1.41 10.87 0.92
N ASP A 61 -2.67 10.67 0.56
CA ASP A 61 -3.74 10.40 1.52
C ASP A 61 -3.64 8.97 2.06
N VAL A 62 -3.30 7.99 1.21
CA VAL A 62 -2.93 6.64 1.65
C VAL A 62 -1.80 6.71 2.68
N ARG A 63 -0.75 7.50 2.41
CA ARG A 63 0.36 7.68 3.35
C ARG A 63 -0.11 8.20 4.70
N LYS A 64 -0.98 9.21 4.73
CA LYS A 64 -1.51 9.81 5.98
C LYS A 64 -2.33 8.81 6.77
N VAL A 65 -3.28 8.13 6.12
CA VAL A 65 -4.15 7.13 6.74
C VAL A 65 -3.32 5.98 7.32
N VAL A 66 -2.43 5.39 6.52
CA VAL A 66 -1.56 4.29 6.96
C VAL A 66 -0.67 4.71 8.14
N ARG A 67 -0.13 5.93 8.13
CA ARG A 67 0.67 6.46 9.26
C ARG A 67 -0.14 6.58 10.55
N ALA A 68 -1.36 7.11 10.46
CA ALA A 68 -2.24 7.28 11.61
C ALA A 68 -2.65 5.93 12.20
N ALA A 69 -3.18 5.04 11.35
CA ALA A 69 -3.65 3.73 11.75
C ALA A 69 -2.53 2.82 12.29
N ALA A 70 -1.36 2.77 11.64
CA ALA A 70 -0.22 2.01 12.14
C ALA A 70 0.31 2.56 13.49
N SER A 71 0.23 3.86 13.72
CA SER A 71 0.64 4.45 14.99
C SER A 71 -0.36 4.13 16.10
N ALA A 72 -1.66 4.14 15.80
CA ALA A 72 -2.69 3.70 16.74
C ALA A 72 -2.56 2.20 17.07
N ALA A 73 -2.31 1.36 16.06
CA ALA A 73 -2.06 -0.07 16.21
C ALA A 73 -0.88 -0.34 17.16
N ARG A 74 0.23 0.37 16.94
CA ARG A 74 1.42 0.29 17.82
C ARG A 74 1.10 0.69 19.26
N ARG A 75 0.30 1.73 19.48
CA ARG A 75 -0.11 2.14 20.84
C ARG A 75 -0.96 1.06 21.52
N SER A 76 -1.93 0.49 20.80
CA SER A 76 -2.77 -0.62 21.26
C SER A 76 -1.95 -1.83 21.70
N LEU A 77 -1.07 -2.32 20.80
CA LEU A 77 -0.19 -3.47 21.08
C LEU A 77 0.72 -3.19 22.29
N LYS A 78 1.31 -1.99 22.37
CA LYS A 78 2.16 -1.60 23.51
C LYS A 78 1.38 -1.58 24.83
N ARG A 79 0.15 -1.05 24.85
CA ARG A 79 -0.72 -1.05 26.04
C ARG A 79 -1.04 -2.48 26.51
N ARG A 80 -1.20 -3.41 25.57
CA ARG A 80 -1.41 -4.84 25.84
C ARG A 80 -0.11 -5.64 26.09
N ARG A 81 1.05 -4.97 26.15
CA ARG A 81 2.38 -5.60 26.32
C ARG A 81 2.71 -6.62 25.21
N LEU A 82 2.18 -6.40 24.00
CA LEU A 82 2.45 -7.21 22.82
C LEU A 82 3.53 -6.54 21.96
N SER A 83 4.42 -7.37 21.37
CA SER A 83 5.40 -6.88 20.40
C SER A 83 4.72 -6.51 19.09
N VAL A 84 5.25 -5.49 18.41
CA VAL A 84 4.76 -5.09 17.08
C VAL A 84 5.47 -5.94 16.03
N PRO A 85 4.76 -6.84 15.33
CA PRO A 85 5.38 -7.66 14.30
C PRO A 85 5.89 -6.79 13.14
N PRO A 86 6.92 -7.25 12.39
CA PRO A 86 7.58 -6.45 11.37
C PRO A 86 6.60 -5.92 10.30
N TRP A 87 5.62 -6.73 9.90
CA TRP A 87 4.61 -6.33 8.90
C TRP A 87 3.67 -5.22 9.40
N ARG A 88 3.52 -5.03 10.71
CA ARG A 88 2.73 -3.94 11.32
C ARG A 88 3.55 -2.71 11.65
N LYS A 89 4.86 -2.72 11.35
CA LYS A 89 5.67 -1.50 11.44
C LYS A 89 5.24 -0.53 10.36
N ARG A 90 5.11 0.74 10.75
CA ARG A 90 4.72 1.85 9.87
C ARG A 90 5.46 1.87 8.53
N LYS A 91 6.79 1.64 8.53
CA LYS A 91 7.60 1.62 7.29
C LYS A 91 7.16 0.50 6.35
N PHE A 92 6.93 -0.70 6.89
CA PHE A 92 6.49 -1.86 6.10
C PHE A 92 5.09 -1.63 5.54
N MET A 93 4.15 -1.19 6.40
CA MET A 93 2.78 -0.87 5.98
C MET A 93 2.78 0.15 4.83
N ILE A 94 3.50 1.26 4.96
CA ILE A 94 3.60 2.26 3.89
C ILE A 94 4.15 1.66 2.59
N ALA A 95 5.14 0.77 2.69
CA ALA A 95 5.76 0.14 1.53
C ALA A 95 4.80 -0.79 0.76
N LYS A 96 3.76 -1.35 1.41
CA LYS A 96 2.75 -2.19 0.73
C LYS A 96 2.09 -1.45 -0.45
N TRP A 97 1.78 -0.17 -0.26
CA TRP A 97 1.13 0.67 -1.29
C TRP A 97 2.11 1.61 -2.00
N LEU A 98 3.12 2.13 -1.31
CA LEU A 98 3.97 3.24 -1.78
C LEU A 98 5.44 2.84 -1.99
N GLY A 99 5.78 1.56 -1.87
CA GLY A 99 7.13 1.06 -2.12
C GLY A 99 7.51 1.08 -3.61
N PRO A 100 8.81 0.93 -3.94
CA PRO A 100 9.24 0.69 -5.31
C PRO A 100 8.54 -0.55 -5.86
N TYR A 101 7.93 -0.45 -7.04
CA TYR A 101 7.28 -1.58 -7.70
C TYR A 101 7.53 -1.54 -9.20
N ARG A 102 7.56 -2.72 -9.84
CA ARG A 102 7.59 -2.84 -11.30
C ARG A 102 6.17 -2.68 -11.84
N ARG A 103 5.96 -1.65 -12.67
CA ARG A 103 4.69 -1.44 -13.38
C ARG A 103 4.56 -2.46 -14.51
N THR A 104 3.62 -3.40 -14.38
CA THR A 104 3.15 -4.19 -15.52
C THR A 104 1.96 -3.46 -16.14
N VAL A 105 2.15 -2.92 -17.34
CA VAL A 105 1.09 -2.26 -18.12
C VAL A 105 0.36 -3.35 -18.88
N ASN A 106 -0.55 -4.06 -18.21
CA ASN A 106 -1.58 -4.79 -18.94
C ASN A 106 -2.57 -3.73 -19.40
N ALA A 107 -2.37 -3.20 -20.61
CA ALA A 107 -3.41 -2.43 -21.27
C ALA A 107 -4.60 -3.38 -21.42
N VAL A 108 -5.69 -3.14 -20.68
CA VAL A 108 -6.96 -3.75 -21.02
C VAL A 108 -7.31 -3.14 -22.39
N PRO A 109 -7.30 -3.91 -23.50
CA PRO A 109 -7.79 -3.36 -24.74
C PRO A 109 -9.24 -2.99 -24.47
N THR A 110 -9.56 -1.70 -24.60
CA THR A 110 -10.94 -1.27 -24.76
C THR A 110 -11.46 -2.08 -25.94
N SER A 111 -12.28 -3.10 -25.68
CA SER A 111 -12.97 -3.81 -26.75
C SER A 111 -13.64 -2.74 -27.60
N ALA A 112 -13.29 -2.69 -28.88
CA ALA A 112 -13.89 -1.79 -29.85
C ALA A 112 -15.40 -2.05 -29.87
N GLY A 113 -16.13 -1.27 -29.10
CA GLY A 113 -17.56 -1.38 -28.90
C GLY A 113 -18.11 0.02 -28.72
N THR A 114 -18.41 0.64 -29.86
CA THR A 114 -19.23 1.83 -30.05
C THR A 114 -18.85 3.06 -29.23
N ALA A 115 -18.26 4.04 -29.90
CA ALA A 115 -18.00 5.37 -29.37
C ALA A 115 -19.28 5.97 -28.77
N ILE A 116 -19.29 6.12 -27.45
CA ILE A 116 -20.05 7.17 -26.76
C ILE A 116 -19.02 8.14 -26.19
N ASP A 117 -19.09 9.37 -26.68
CA ASP A 117 -18.29 10.50 -26.27
C ASP A 117 -18.52 10.78 -24.77
N GLY A 118 -17.50 10.51 -23.94
CA GLY A 118 -17.61 10.65 -22.49
C GLY A 118 -16.49 9.95 -21.71
N GLY A 119 -15.32 10.60 -21.64
CA GLY A 119 -14.30 10.40 -20.60
C GLY A 119 -13.80 8.96 -20.35
N SER A 120 -12.84 8.49 -21.15
CA SER A 120 -12.19 7.18 -20.97
C SER A 120 -11.44 7.08 -19.63
N SER A 121 -12.08 6.51 -18.61
CA SER A 121 -11.42 6.07 -17.39
C SER A 121 -10.71 4.73 -17.64
N LEU A 122 -9.39 4.72 -17.76
CA LEU A 122 -8.60 3.47 -17.76
C LEU A 122 -8.49 2.94 -16.32
N ALA A 123 -9.35 2.00 -15.94
CA ALA A 123 -9.19 1.23 -14.72
C ALA A 123 -8.15 0.12 -14.94
N VAL A 124 -7.08 0.11 -14.14
CA VAL A 124 -6.00 -0.87 -14.29
C VAL A 124 -5.79 -1.64 -12.98
N CYS A 125 -6.10 -2.93 -12.99
CA CYS A 125 -5.81 -3.86 -11.88
C CYS A 125 -4.35 -4.32 -11.96
N ARG A 126 -3.59 -4.25 -10.86
CA ARG A 126 -2.13 -4.49 -10.85
C ARG A 126 -1.66 -5.25 -9.60
N THR A 127 -0.49 -5.89 -9.71
CA THR A 127 0.11 -6.78 -8.71
C THR A 127 1.46 -6.20 -8.22
N VAL A 128 1.70 -6.07 -6.91
CA VAL A 128 3.04 -5.70 -6.37
C VAL A 128 3.82 -6.96 -6.05
N HIS A 129 4.87 -7.23 -6.82
CA HIS A 129 5.87 -8.23 -6.45
C HIS A 129 6.63 -7.81 -5.18
N GLY A 130 6.89 -8.78 -4.31
CA GLY A 130 7.24 -8.57 -2.91
C GLY A 130 8.40 -7.62 -2.62
N PHE A 131 8.37 -7.13 -1.39
CA PHE A 131 9.40 -6.28 -0.78
C PHE A 131 10.76 -6.98 -0.83
N GLU A 132 11.69 -6.47 -1.64
CA GLU A 132 13.05 -6.97 -1.66
C GLU A 132 13.69 -6.76 -0.28
N ALA A 133 14.24 -7.83 0.29
CA ALA A 133 14.97 -7.74 1.56
C ALA A 133 16.13 -6.74 1.37
N PRO A 134 16.37 -5.84 2.33
CA PRO A 134 17.55 -4.97 2.25
C PRO A 134 18.80 -5.85 2.08
N PRO A 135 19.74 -5.48 1.18
CA PRO A 135 20.91 -6.28 0.92
C PRO A 135 21.65 -6.53 2.24
N LEU A 136 21.91 -7.80 2.55
CA LEU A 136 22.79 -8.17 3.64
C LEU A 136 24.17 -7.63 3.27
N VAL A 137 24.56 -6.51 3.88
CA VAL A 137 25.93 -6.02 3.81
C VAL A 137 26.77 -7.04 4.56
N MET A 138 27.37 -7.99 3.84
CA MET A 138 28.41 -8.86 4.37
C MET A 138 29.65 -8.00 4.57
N THR A 139 29.81 -7.45 5.78
CA THR A 139 31.12 -6.94 6.21
C THR A 139 32.03 -8.15 6.38
N THR A 140 32.92 -8.37 5.42
CA THR A 140 34.06 -9.28 5.57
C THR A 140 34.95 -8.76 6.70
N PRO A 141 35.20 -9.51 7.78
CA PRO A 141 36.27 -9.17 8.69
C PRO A 141 37.58 -9.49 7.97
N THR A 142 38.28 -8.45 7.51
CA THR A 142 39.66 -8.59 7.03
C THR A 142 40.49 -9.07 8.22
N GLY A 143 40.95 -10.31 8.13
CA GLY A 143 41.75 -10.97 9.15
C GLY A 143 43.03 -10.21 9.44
N LEU A 144 43.39 -10.18 10.72
CA LEU A 144 44.54 -9.50 11.27
C LEU A 144 45.38 -10.51 12.05
N TRP A 145 46.04 -11.46 11.38
CA TRP A 145 47.08 -12.33 11.95
C TRP A 145 48.05 -12.76 10.85
N GLY A 146 49.35 -12.52 11.05
CA GLY A 146 50.45 -12.99 10.21
C GLY A 146 51.52 -11.93 9.97
#